data_AF-A0A7X7PY91-F1
#
_entry.id   AF-A0A7X7PY91-F1
#
_cell.length_a   1.000
_cell.length_b   1.000
_cell.length_c   1.000
_cell.angle_alpha   90.00
_cell.angle_beta   90.00
_cell.angle_gamma   90.00
#
_symmetry.space_group_name_H-M   'P 1'
#
loop_
_entity.id
_entity.type
_entity.pdbx_description
1 polymer ?
#
loop_
_entity_poly.entity_id
_entity_poly.type
_entity_poly.pdbx_seq_one_letter_code
_entity_poly.pdbx_strand_id
1 'polypeptide(L)'
;MIIDCHGHYTTAPAAHQKFREAQIAQFEKGQSAAPLRPDISDDEIRETIESNQLKLQRERGADLTIFSPRASAMGHHIGDEAVSQAWTEACNDLIKRVVDLYPENF
;
A
#
# COMPACT_ATOMS: atom_id res chain seq x y z
N MET A 1 -23.03 -3.93 -12.47
CA MET A 1 -21.73 -4.23 -11.86
C MET A 1 -20.63 -3.95 -12.87
N ILE A 2 -19.82 -2.92 -12.63
CA ILE A 2 -18.66 -2.48 -13.38
C ILE A 2 -17.43 -2.74 -12.50
N ILE A 3 -16.56 -3.63 -12.98
CA ILE A 3 -15.35 -4.03 -12.25
C ILE A 3 -14.13 -3.46 -12.98
N ASP A 4 -13.37 -2.62 -12.27
CA ASP A 4 -12.05 -2.19 -12.71
C ASP A 4 -11.02 -3.26 -12.30
N CYS A 5 -10.44 -3.96 -13.27
CA CYS A 5 -9.52 -5.05 -12.99
C CYS A 5 -8.10 -4.60 -12.64
N HIS A 6 -7.80 -3.30 -12.66
CA HIS A 6 -6.45 -2.79 -12.47
C HIS A 6 -6.41 -1.52 -11.61
N GLY A 7 -6.39 -1.70 -10.28
CA GLY A 7 -6.17 -0.64 -9.31
C GLY A 7 -4.89 -0.82 -8.49
N HIS A 8 -4.25 0.31 -8.17
CA HIS A 8 -3.09 0.36 -7.29
C HIS A 8 -3.29 1.37 -6.16
N TYR A 9 -2.80 1.06 -4.95
CA TYR A 9 -2.84 1.99 -3.82
C TYR A 9 -1.74 3.06 -3.92
N THR A 10 -1.92 4.00 -4.86
CA THR A 10 -0.95 5.05 -5.18
C THR A 10 -0.88 6.19 -4.15
N THR A 11 -1.86 6.25 -3.25
CA THR A 11 -2.08 7.33 -2.27
C THR A 11 -1.96 6.85 -0.82
N ALA A 12 -1.27 5.73 -0.59
CA ALA A 12 -1.06 5.17 0.75
C ALA A 12 -0.54 6.20 1.78
N PRO A 13 -0.86 6.04 3.07
CA PRO A 13 -0.42 6.97 4.13
C PRO A 13 1.09 7.22 4.13
N ALA A 14 1.50 8.46 4.40
CA ALA A 14 2.88 8.89 4.29
C ALA A 14 3.85 8.08 5.17
N ALA A 15 3.38 7.55 6.29
CA ALA A 15 4.17 6.69 7.17
C ALA A 15 4.65 5.40 6.47
N HIS A 16 3.87 4.85 5.53
CA HIS A 16 4.25 3.67 4.75
C HIS A 16 5.46 3.96 3.85
N GLN A 17 5.48 5.14 3.21
CA GLN A 17 6.62 5.57 2.39
C GLN A 17 7.86 5.86 3.24
N LYS A 18 7.71 6.51 4.40
CA LYS A 18 8.81 6.74 5.35
C LYS A 18 9.44 5.44 5.84
N PHE A 19 8.62 4.41 6.08
CA PHE A 19 9.10 3.07 6.41
C PHE A 19 9.97 2.47 5.30
N ARG A 20 9.53 2.58 4.04
CA ARG A 20 10.31 2.10 2.89
C ARG A 20 11.64 2.83 2.76
N GLU A 21 11.63 4.15 2.89
CA GLU A 21 12.85 4.97 2.84
C GLU A 21 13.84 4.59 3.96
N ALA A 22 13.34 4.39 5.18
CA ALA A 22 14.15 3.92 6.28
C ALA A 22 14.73 2.51 6.02
N GLN A 23 13.94 1.61 5.46
CA GLN A 23 14.37 0.24 5.15
C GLN A 23 15.52 0.24 4.13
N ILE A 24 15.38 1.03 3.06
CA ILE A 24 16.43 1.17 2.04
C ILE A 24 17.70 1.76 2.68
N ALA A 25 17.57 2.84 3.45
CA ALA A 25 18.72 3.48 4.09
C ALA A 25 19.42 2.58 5.12
N GLN A 26 18.70 1.69 5.80
CA GLN A 26 19.28 0.70 6.71
C GLN A 26 20.04 -0.37 5.94
N PHE A 27 19.47 -0.89 4.86
CA PHE A 27 20.13 -1.87 4.00
C PHE A 27 21.43 -1.30 3.40
N GLU A 28 21.41 -0.06 2.89
CA GLU A 28 22.60 0.62 2.37
C GLU A 28 23.72 0.80 3.41
N LYS A 29 23.36 0.87 4.70
CA LYS A 29 24.30 0.92 5.83
C LYS A 29 24.76 -0.46 6.31
N GLY A 30 24.34 -1.54 5.64
CA GLY A 30 24.65 -2.92 6.04
C GLY A 30 23.95 -3.36 7.33
N GLN A 31 22.86 -2.69 7.71
CA GLN A 31 22.05 -3.10 8.86
C GLN A 31 21.11 -4.22 8.45
N SER A 32 21.12 -5.32 9.21
CA SER A 32 20.37 -6.54 8.89
C SER A 32 18.93 -6.52 9.43
N ALA A 33 18.61 -5.67 10.40
CA ALA A 33 17.26 -5.54 10.92
C ALA A 33 16.44 -4.58 10.06
N ALA A 34 15.24 -4.99 9.65
CA ALA A 34 14.26 -4.10 9.05
C ALA A 34 13.79 -3.05 10.09
N PRO A 35 13.37 -1.86 9.66
CA PRO A 35 12.83 -0.87 10.57
C PRO A 35 11.50 -1.38 11.16
N LEU A 36 11.09 -0.81 12.29
CA LEU A 36 9.77 -1.11 12.84
C LEU A 36 8.70 -0.64 11.85
N ARG A 37 7.69 -1.49 11.63
CA ARG A 37 6.54 -1.09 10.82
C ARG A 37 5.84 0.10 11.48
N PRO A 38 5.41 1.09 10.67
CA PRO A 38 4.72 2.24 11.21
C PRO A 38 3.34 1.80 11.72
N ASP A 39 2.91 2.40 12.82
CA ASP A 39 1.51 2.35 13.20
C ASP A 39 0.74 3.27 12.24
N ILE A 40 -0.14 2.70 11.44
CA ILE A 40 -1.00 3.42 10.50
C ILE A 40 -2.42 3.14 10.97
N SER A 41 -3.12 4.18 11.42
CA SER A 41 -4.50 4.05 11.88
C SER A 41 -5.45 3.72 10.74
N ASP A 42 -6.60 3.13 11.05
CA ASP A 42 -7.66 2.94 10.05
C ASP A 42 -8.12 4.29 9.48
N ASP A 43 -8.15 5.35 10.28
CA ASP A 43 -8.58 6.68 9.83
C ASP A 43 -7.62 7.28 8.78
N GLU A 44 -6.30 7.06 8.91
CA GLU A 44 -5.35 7.43 7.85
C GLU A 44 -5.59 6.66 6.55
N ILE A 45 -5.97 5.38 6.64
CA ILE A 45 -6.35 4.59 5.46
C ILE A 45 -7.64 5.14 4.85
N ARG A 46 -8.67 5.38 5.67
CA ARG A 46 -9.94 5.94 5.22
C ARG A 46 -9.76 7.28 4.53
N GLU A 47 -9.00 8.19 5.14
CA GLU A 47 -8.74 9.52 4.57
C GLU A 47 -8.19 9.41 3.15
N THR A 48 -7.17 8.56 2.94
CA THR A 48 -6.53 8.42 1.64
C THR A 48 -7.38 7.68 0.61
N ILE A 49 -8.19 6.69 1.00
CA ILE A 49 -9.10 5.96 0.11
C ILE A 49 -10.31 6.82 -0.28
N GLU A 50 -10.93 7.50 0.69
CA GLU A 50 -12.15 8.30 0.49
C GLU A 50 -11.89 9.55 -0.35
N SER A 51 -10.77 10.22 -0.11
CA SER A 51 -10.39 11.42 -0.87
C SER A 51 -9.95 11.11 -2.31
N ASN A 52 -9.65 9.85 -2.63
CA ASN A 52 -9.10 9.45 -3.93
C ASN A 52 -9.93 8.35 -4.60
N GLN A 53 -9.62 7.07 -4.35
CA GLN A 53 -10.17 5.94 -5.12
C GLN A 53 -11.68 5.84 -4.98
N LEU A 54 -12.22 5.95 -3.77
CA LEU A 54 -13.66 5.80 -3.54
C LEU A 54 -14.46 6.97 -4.13
N LYS A 55 -13.93 8.19 -4.05
CA LYS A 55 -14.49 9.36 -4.74
C LYS A 55 -14.56 9.11 -6.25
N LEU A 56 -13.46 8.64 -6.86
CA LEU A 56 -13.41 8.39 -8.29
C LEU A 56 -14.27 7.20 -8.73
N GLN A 57 -14.38 6.14 -7.94
CA GLN A 57 -15.32 5.04 -8.21
C GLN A 57 -16.75 5.58 -8.28
N ARG A 58 -17.18 6.41 -7.31
CA ARG A 58 -18.50 7.05 -7.30
C ARG A 58 -18.73 7.97 -8.49
N GLU A 59 -17.78 8.85 -8.80
CA GLU A 59 -17.88 9.80 -9.91
C GLU A 59 -17.89 9.13 -11.29
N ARG A 60 -17.23 7.96 -11.41
CA ARG A 60 -17.11 7.23 -12.69
C ARG A 60 -18.08 6.06 -12.82
N GLY A 61 -18.84 5.74 -11.77
CA GLY A 61 -19.80 4.63 -11.76
C GLY A 61 -19.17 3.24 -11.72
N ALA A 62 -17.97 3.08 -11.14
CA ALA A 62 -17.38 1.77 -10.89
C ALA A 62 -17.90 1.18 -9.58
N ASP A 63 -18.17 -0.12 -9.55
CA ASP A 63 -18.71 -0.83 -8.38
C ASP A 63 -17.59 -1.47 -7.54
N LEU A 64 -16.60 -2.08 -8.18
CA LEU A 64 -15.49 -2.80 -7.53
C LEU A 64 -14.18 -2.53 -8.26
N THR A 65 -13.06 -2.44 -7.54
CA THR A 65 -11.72 -2.41 -8.12
C THR A 65 -10.86 -3.54 -7.59
N ILE A 66 -10.30 -4.37 -8.47
CA ILE A 66 -9.24 -5.32 -8.08
C ILE A 66 -8.00 -4.51 -7.69
N PHE A 67 -7.68 -4.52 -6.40
CA PHE A 67 -6.72 -3.59 -5.80
C PHE A 67 -5.42 -4.29 -5.39
N SER A 68 -4.30 -3.63 -5.68
CA SER A 68 -2.96 -4.17 -5.45
C SER A 68 -1.98 -3.08 -4.99
N PRO A 69 -0.79 -3.45 -4.48
CA PRO A 69 0.24 -2.48 -4.13
C PRO A 69 0.65 -1.58 -5.30
N ARG A 70 1.23 -0.41 -4.98
CA ARG A 70 1.73 0.53 -5.99
C ARG A 70 2.87 -0.08 -6.81
N ALA A 71 2.64 -0.32 -8.09
CA ALA A 71 3.61 -0.95 -9.00
C ALA A 71 4.98 -0.23 -9.03
N SER A 72 4.99 1.09 -9.17
CA SER A 72 6.23 1.88 -9.23
C SER A 72 7.06 1.82 -7.95
N ALA A 73 6.47 1.40 -6.83
CA ALA A 73 7.11 1.31 -5.53
C ALA A 73 7.50 -0.14 -5.14
N MET A 74 7.24 -1.14 -5.99
CA MET A 74 7.57 -2.54 -5.69
C MET A 74 9.07 -2.73 -5.45
N GLY A 75 9.92 -2.10 -6.26
CA GLY A 75 11.34 -1.93 -5.95
C GLY A 75 12.14 -3.22 -5.73
N HIS A 76 11.78 -4.32 -6.39
CA HIS A 76 12.43 -5.64 -6.25
C HIS A 76 13.92 -5.68 -6.59
N HIS A 77 14.43 -4.64 -7.27
CA HIS A 77 15.85 -4.48 -7.58
C HIS A 77 16.64 -3.84 -6.42
N ILE A 78 15.98 -3.50 -5.30
CA ILE A 78 16.58 -2.84 -4.15
C ILE A 78 16.59 -3.82 -2.97
N GLY A 79 17.78 -4.12 -2.47
CA GLY A 79 17.96 -5.03 -1.35
C GLY A 79 18.18 -6.47 -1.76
N ASP A 80 17.79 -7.37 -0.87
CA ASP A 80 17.80 -8.81 -1.05
C ASP A 80 16.39 -9.40 -0.81
N GLU A 81 16.33 -10.72 -0.64
CA GLU A 81 15.10 -11.44 -0.32
C GLU A 81 14.43 -10.93 0.95
N ALA A 82 15.19 -10.70 2.03
CA ALA A 82 14.64 -10.27 3.31
C ALA A 82 14.04 -8.87 3.23
N VAL A 83 14.72 -7.95 2.53
CA VAL A 83 14.20 -6.60 2.24
C VAL A 83 12.92 -6.69 1.43
N SER A 84 12.91 -7.53 0.39
CA SER A 84 11.76 -7.71 -0.49
C SER A 84 10.57 -8.30 0.24
N GLN A 85 10.78 -9.34 1.05
CA GLN A 85 9.73 -10.00 1.81
C GLN A 85 9.06 -9.02 2.79
N ALA A 86 9.85 -8.32 3.61
CA ALA A 86 9.30 -7.36 4.57
C ALA A 86 8.52 -6.22 3.89
N TRP A 87 8.95 -5.78 2.70
CA TRP A 87 8.23 -4.77 1.94
C TRP A 87 6.94 -5.31 1.33
N THR A 88 7.00 -6.48 0.71
CA THR A 88 5.83 -7.16 0.14
C THR A 88 4.76 -7.41 1.18
N GLU A 89 5.12 -7.91 2.37
CA GLU A 89 4.17 -8.10 3.47
C GLU A 89 3.56 -6.77 3.92
N ALA A 90 4.37 -5.72 4.13
CA ALA A 90 3.87 -4.42 4.54
C ALA A 90 2.87 -3.82 3.53
N CYS A 91 3.13 -3.98 2.23
CA CYS A 91 2.21 -3.54 1.18
C CYS A 91 0.92 -4.38 1.15
N ASN A 92 1.03 -5.70 1.19
CA ASN A 92 -0.12 -6.60 1.07
C ASN A 92 -1.02 -6.52 2.31
N ASP A 93 -0.46 -6.35 3.51
CA ASP A 93 -1.22 -6.13 4.73
C ASP A 93 -2.02 -4.82 4.65
N LEU A 94 -1.45 -3.78 4.04
CA LEU A 94 -2.16 -2.52 3.82
C LEU A 94 -3.33 -2.68 2.83
N ILE A 95 -3.14 -3.45 1.75
CA ILE A 95 -4.23 -3.80 0.82
C ILE A 95 -5.31 -4.60 1.54
N LYS A 96 -4.93 -5.60 2.34
CA LYS A 96 -5.86 -6.40 3.14
C LYS A 96 -6.71 -5.52 4.05
N ARG A 97 -6.11 -4.52 4.71
CA ARG A 97 -6.84 -3.57 5.55
C ARG A 97 -7.80 -2.69 4.74
N VAL A 98 -7.44 -2.26 3.54
CA VAL A 98 -8.37 -1.54 2.64
C VAL A 98 -9.58 -2.41 2.31
N VAL A 99 -9.36 -3.68 1.96
CA VAL A 99 -10.44 -4.64 1.67
C VAL A 99 -11.32 -4.86 2.91
N ASP A 100 -10.74 -4.95 4.11
CA ASP A 100 -11.52 -5.10 5.35
C ASP A 100 -12.38 -3.87 5.67
N LEU A 101 -11.87 -2.68 5.39
CA LEU A 101 -12.58 -1.41 5.61
C LEU A 101 -13.66 -1.15 4.57
N TYR A 102 -13.47 -1.62 3.34
CA TYR A 102 -14.32 -1.35 2.18
C TYR A 102 -14.58 -2.62 1.34
N PRO A 103 -15.17 -3.68 1.92
CA PRO A 103 -15.24 -5.02 1.31
C PRO A 103 -16.15 -5.11 0.08
N GLU A 104 -16.97 -4.09 -0.16
CA GLU A 104 -17.83 -4.01 -1.35
C GLU A 104 -17.17 -3.28 -2.51
N ASN A 105 -16.05 -2.58 -2.26
CA ASN A 105 -15.40 -1.68 -3.22
C ASN A 105 -14.00 -2.16 -3.69
N PHE A 106 -13.33 -3.01 -2.91
CA PHE A 106 -11.98 -3.50 -3.17
C PHE A 106 -11.79 -4.97 -2.81
#